data_AF-A0A3C1WJU0-F1
#
_entry.id   AF-A0A3C1WJU0-F1
#
_cell.length_a   1.000
_cell.length_b   1.000
_cell.length_c   1.000
_cell.angle_alpha   90.00
_cell.angle_beta   90.00
_cell.angle_gamma   90.00
#
_symmetry.space_group_name_H-M   'P 1'
#
loop_
_entity.id
_entity.type
_entity.pdbx_description
1 polymer ?
#
loop_
_entity_poly.entity_id
_entity_poly.type
_entity_poly.pdbx_seq_one_letter_code
_entity_poly.pdbx_strand_id
1 'polypeptide(L)'
;MTIRDKKNNYAVYVKGKYSKEFDNSIPDSISQGGVYHIGLSKVSGKFRFDLSENGITPYYNPNDLGINFQTNIMEHFAGIQWVDNTQHGHILNWSFFEGNDVSMRYSNGAFYDYNINLGGDLTTDKFWTFSLFGNSKPFWFYDYYESRVEGKKFLHAPYVYTNFSIKTDYRKPFMMEVSFDWAESPQPKDPLYGYGIGPSWQATDWLNLGLAINYTFDHSNWGFADYIDSTDQVIIGRRDTKTISNDFYTTILFSPQMNLVVHARHYWSEVRYLEYYNLLNDGNVASTSLYTTSHDENFNAWNVDVVYEWQFAPGSFLNLIWKQSLVKDDASVGNDYATNLRETLQLPADNTLALKLIYYLDYQKVKKVITK
;
A
#
# COMPACT_ATOMS: atom_id res chain seq x y z
N MET A 1 12.59 -3.00 -21.20
CA MET A 1 13.99 -3.29 -21.59
C MET A 1 14.91 -2.45 -20.72
N THR A 2 16.04 -3.01 -20.27
CA THR A 2 17.06 -2.30 -19.51
C THR A 2 18.42 -2.62 -20.12
N ILE A 3 19.21 -1.60 -20.41
CA ILE A 3 20.55 -1.71 -20.97
C ILE A 3 21.52 -1.10 -19.96
N ARG A 4 22.64 -1.79 -19.70
CA ARG A 4 23.70 -1.33 -18.80
C ARG A 4 24.99 -1.12 -19.56
N ASP A 5 25.83 -0.20 -19.07
CA ASP A 5 27.19 -0.07 -19.57
C ASP A 5 28.05 -1.29 -19.17
N LYS A 6 29.21 -1.47 -19.82
CA LYS A 6 30.09 -2.63 -19.58
C LYS A 6 30.55 -2.76 -18.12
N LYS A 7 30.63 -1.65 -17.39
CA LYS A 7 31.05 -1.61 -15.98
C LYS A 7 29.87 -1.75 -15.00
N ASN A 8 28.63 -1.87 -15.50
CA ASN A 8 27.40 -1.88 -14.69
C ASN A 8 27.29 -0.67 -13.74
N ASN A 9 27.79 0.49 -14.17
CA ASN A 9 27.70 1.73 -13.44
C ASN A 9 26.43 2.53 -13.77
N TYR A 10 25.98 2.44 -15.02
CA TYR A 10 24.84 3.20 -15.52
C TYR A 10 23.86 2.26 -16.22
N ALA A 11 22.57 2.60 -16.11
CA ALA A 11 21.50 1.90 -16.78
C ALA A 11 20.58 2.88 -17.50
N VAL A 12 20.15 2.51 -18.70
CA VAL A 12 19.02 3.13 -19.40
C VAL A 12 17.91 2.10 -19.44
N TYR A 13 16.70 2.50 -19.09
CA TYR A 13 15.54 1.62 -19.12
C TYR A 13 14.38 2.27 -19.87
N VAL A 14 13.63 1.43 -20.58
CA VAL A 14 12.47 1.81 -21.37
C VAL A 14 11.41 0.74 -21.22
N LYS A 15 10.18 1.14 -20.95
CA LYS A 15 9.00 0.29 -20.93
C LYS A 15 7.91 0.97 -21.75
N GLY A 16 7.19 0.19 -22.55
CA GLY A 16 6.05 0.65 -23.33
C GLY A 16 4.91 -0.34 -23.18
N LYS A 17 3.68 0.17 -23.08
CA LYS A 17 2.44 -0.61 -23.16
C LYS A 17 1.48 0.09 -24.11
N TYR A 18 0.62 -0.68 -24.75
CA TYR A 18 -0.44 -0.20 -25.62
C TYR A 18 -1.72 -0.96 -25.30
N SER A 19 -2.84 -0.25 -25.25
CA SER A 19 -4.17 -0.82 -25.11
C SER A 19 -5.04 -0.35 -26.27
N LYS A 20 -5.89 -1.26 -26.77
CA LYS A 20 -6.97 -0.93 -27.69
C LYS A 20 -8.21 -1.72 -27.32
N GLU A 21 -9.32 -1.03 -27.17
CA GLU A 21 -10.65 -1.60 -26.99
C GLU A 21 -11.29 -1.84 -28.37
N PHE A 22 -11.86 -3.03 -28.54
CA PHE A 22 -12.53 -3.43 -29.78
C PHE A 22 -14.05 -3.45 -29.55
N ASP A 23 -14.63 -2.28 -29.28
CA ASP A 23 -16.07 -2.07 -29.22
C ASP A 23 -16.48 -1.04 -30.28
N ASN A 24 -17.40 -1.44 -31.16
CA ASN A 24 -17.94 -0.58 -32.23
C ASN A 24 -18.78 0.59 -31.70
N SER A 25 -19.16 0.56 -30.42
CA SER A 25 -19.85 1.67 -29.74
C SER A 25 -18.90 2.80 -29.32
N ILE A 26 -17.60 2.51 -29.24
CA ILE A 26 -16.57 3.44 -28.78
C ILE A 26 -15.83 4.05 -29.99
N PRO A 27 -15.77 5.38 -30.12
CA PRO A 27 -14.99 6.01 -31.19
C PRO A 27 -13.51 5.61 -31.15
N ASP A 28 -12.91 5.38 -32.32
CA ASP A 28 -11.48 5.04 -32.45
C ASP A 28 -10.54 6.07 -31.79
N SER A 29 -10.99 7.32 -31.63
CA SER A 29 -10.21 8.38 -30.97
C SER A 29 -10.05 8.20 -29.46
N ILE A 30 -10.94 7.45 -28.82
CA ILE A 30 -10.93 7.21 -27.37
C ILE A 30 -10.81 5.72 -27.01
N SER A 31 -10.72 4.82 -28.01
CA SER A 31 -10.58 3.38 -27.79
C SER A 31 -9.12 2.92 -27.63
N GLN A 32 -8.15 3.83 -27.72
CA GLN A 32 -6.72 3.48 -27.70
C GLN A 32 -5.91 4.36 -26.75
N GLY A 33 -4.93 3.74 -26.09
CA GLY A 33 -4.04 4.42 -25.18
C GLY A 33 -2.69 3.74 -25.03
N GLY A 34 -1.75 4.45 -24.43
CA GLY A 34 -0.39 3.98 -24.22
C GLY A 34 0.15 4.36 -22.85
N VAL A 35 1.16 3.62 -22.44
CA VAL A 35 2.04 3.96 -21.33
C VAL A 35 3.47 3.90 -21.83
N TYR A 36 4.28 4.87 -21.43
CA TYR A 36 5.73 4.73 -21.53
C TYR A 36 6.38 5.08 -20.21
N HIS A 37 7.55 4.49 -19.98
CA HIS A 37 8.43 4.85 -18.89
C HIS A 37 9.86 4.77 -19.39
N ILE A 38 10.57 5.88 -19.32
CA ILE A 38 11.95 6.02 -19.79
C ILE A 38 12.81 6.58 -18.67
N GLY A 39 14.04 6.12 -18.54
CA GLY A 39 14.91 6.64 -17.51
C GLY A 39 16.38 6.30 -17.67
N LEU A 40 17.19 7.05 -16.94
CA LEU A 40 18.63 6.96 -16.85
C LEU A 40 19.01 6.93 -15.36
N SER A 41 19.82 5.96 -14.97
CA SER A 41 20.26 5.83 -13.59
C SER A 41 21.73 5.47 -13.45
N LYS A 42 22.31 5.88 -12.34
CA LYS A 42 23.57 5.36 -11.83
C LYS A 42 23.28 4.27 -10.80
N VAL A 43 23.61 3.02 -11.12
CA VAL A 43 23.19 1.83 -10.34
C VAL A 43 24.28 1.24 -9.44
N SER A 44 25.51 1.79 -9.50
CA SER A 44 26.65 1.29 -8.73
C SER A 44 27.29 2.37 -7.84
N GLY A 45 28.05 1.93 -6.84
CA GLY A 45 28.75 2.81 -5.90
C GLY A 45 27.88 3.25 -4.72
N LYS A 46 28.47 4.08 -3.85
CA LYS A 46 27.78 4.66 -2.68
C LYS A 46 26.73 5.68 -3.11
N PHE A 47 27.13 6.64 -3.93
CA PHE A 47 26.23 7.61 -4.55
C PHE A 47 25.59 7.05 -5.82
N ARG A 48 24.27 7.16 -5.89
CA ARG A 48 23.42 6.72 -6.99
C ARG A 48 22.39 7.81 -7.28
N PHE A 49 21.90 7.83 -8.51
CA PHE A 49 20.82 8.71 -8.91
C PHE A 49 19.93 8.01 -9.92
N ASP A 50 18.71 8.49 -10.06
CA ASP A 50 17.75 8.07 -11.06
C ASP A 50 17.01 9.29 -11.59
N LEU A 51 16.89 9.37 -12.91
CA LEU A 51 16.10 10.36 -13.62
C LEU A 51 15.16 9.60 -14.54
N SER A 52 13.86 9.84 -14.44
CA SER A 52 12.90 9.17 -15.31
C SER A 52 11.69 10.02 -15.64
N GLU A 53 11.01 9.61 -16.70
CA GLU A 53 9.72 10.14 -17.11
C GLU A 53 8.74 8.97 -17.31
N ASN A 54 7.56 9.09 -16.75
CA ASN A 54 6.45 8.17 -16.93
C ASN A 54 5.28 8.92 -17.58
N GLY A 55 4.65 8.34 -18.60
CA GLY A 55 3.50 8.94 -19.26
C GLY A 55 2.39 7.93 -19.48
N ILE A 56 1.18 8.25 -19.04
CA ILE A 56 -0.04 7.46 -19.21
C ILE A 56 -1.06 8.33 -19.96
N THR A 57 -1.43 7.92 -21.16
CA THR A 57 -2.43 8.63 -21.97
C THR A 57 -3.82 8.56 -21.33
N PRO A 58 -4.75 9.49 -21.62
CA PRO A 58 -6.10 9.50 -21.02
C PRO A 58 -6.91 8.22 -21.21
N TYR A 59 -6.80 7.59 -22.38
CA TYR A 59 -7.61 6.46 -22.78
C TYR A 59 -6.88 5.12 -22.65
N TYR A 60 -5.84 5.07 -21.82
CA TYR A 60 -5.17 3.81 -21.53
C TYR A 60 -6.04 2.96 -20.59
N ASN A 61 -6.50 1.80 -21.07
CA ASN A 61 -7.33 0.89 -20.30
C ASN A 61 -6.76 -0.55 -20.33
N PRO A 62 -6.20 -1.06 -19.21
CA PRO A 62 -5.77 -2.44 -19.10
C PRO A 62 -6.79 -3.36 -18.40
N ASN A 63 -8.02 -2.89 -18.14
CA ASN A 63 -8.91 -3.48 -17.14
C ASN A 63 -9.43 -4.90 -17.47
N ASP A 64 -9.23 -5.39 -18.69
CA ASP A 64 -9.48 -6.80 -19.03
C ASP A 64 -8.49 -7.77 -18.35
N LEU A 65 -7.30 -7.31 -17.99
CA LEU A 65 -6.20 -8.13 -17.42
C LEU A 65 -5.53 -7.49 -16.19
N GLY A 66 -6.05 -6.36 -15.71
CA GLY A 66 -5.50 -5.61 -14.59
C GLY A 66 -6.50 -4.62 -14.02
N ILE A 67 -6.05 -3.75 -13.14
CA ILE A 67 -6.85 -2.63 -12.63
C ILE A 67 -5.99 -1.38 -12.76
N ASN A 68 -6.53 -0.32 -13.36
CA ASN A 68 -5.90 0.99 -13.42
C ASN A 68 -6.87 2.06 -12.93
N PHE A 69 -6.49 2.78 -11.88
CA PHE A 69 -7.34 3.81 -11.25
C PHE A 69 -7.06 5.22 -11.77
N GLN A 70 -5.89 5.45 -12.39
CA GLN A 70 -5.48 6.77 -12.85
C GLN A 70 -4.92 6.71 -14.29
N THR A 71 -5.36 7.65 -15.11
CA THR A 71 -4.86 7.88 -16.48
C THR A 71 -4.51 9.36 -16.66
N ASN A 72 -4.10 9.75 -17.87
CA ASN A 72 -3.89 11.15 -18.22
C ASN A 72 -2.83 11.86 -17.36
N ILE A 73 -1.75 11.18 -17.02
CA ILE A 73 -0.68 11.69 -16.15
C ILE A 73 0.68 11.57 -16.84
N MET A 74 1.53 12.56 -16.63
CA MET A 74 2.92 12.61 -17.03
C MET A 74 3.75 13.00 -15.80
N GLU A 75 4.70 12.18 -15.41
CA GLU A 75 5.46 12.32 -14.19
C GLU A 75 6.94 12.40 -14.53
N HIS A 76 7.63 13.39 -13.98
CA HIS A 76 9.08 13.53 -14.08
C HIS A 76 9.69 13.27 -12.72
N PHE A 77 10.52 12.25 -12.63
CA PHE A 77 11.20 11.85 -11.41
C PHE A 77 12.68 12.21 -11.44
N ALA A 78 13.17 12.73 -10.31
CA ALA A 78 14.59 12.87 -10.04
C ALA A 78 14.89 12.43 -8.60
N GLY A 79 15.76 11.43 -8.47
CA GLY A 79 16.14 10.89 -7.17
C GLY A 79 17.64 10.73 -7.01
N ILE A 80 18.09 10.84 -5.76
CA ILE A 80 19.45 10.54 -5.32
C ILE A 80 19.40 9.53 -4.17
N GLN A 81 20.44 8.72 -4.08
CA GLN A 81 20.61 7.78 -3.00
C GLN A 81 22.09 7.70 -2.60
N TRP A 82 22.32 7.62 -1.29
CA TRP A 82 23.60 7.27 -0.71
C TRP A 82 23.47 5.98 0.10
N VAL A 83 24.36 5.01 -0.14
CA VAL A 83 24.43 3.77 0.63
C VAL A 83 25.86 3.54 1.09
N ASP A 84 26.08 3.48 2.39
CA ASP A 84 27.36 3.15 2.99
C ASP A 84 27.28 1.91 3.88
N ASN A 85 27.86 0.81 3.38
CA ASN A 85 27.94 -0.47 4.09
C ASN A 85 29.28 -0.66 4.82
N THR A 86 30.07 0.40 5.00
CA THR A 86 31.31 0.36 5.78
C THR A 86 31.07 0.81 7.21
N GLN A 87 31.61 0.05 8.18
CA GLN A 87 31.45 0.36 9.58
C GLN A 87 32.29 1.59 9.97
N HIS A 88 31.65 2.55 10.63
CA HIS A 88 32.26 3.77 11.19
C HIS A 88 31.95 3.84 12.68
N GLY A 89 32.90 3.43 13.52
CA GLY A 89 32.69 3.36 14.97
C GLY A 89 31.53 2.42 15.33
N HIS A 90 30.49 2.97 15.96
CA HIS A 90 29.28 2.25 16.37
C HIS A 90 28.20 2.17 15.28
N ILE A 91 28.42 2.72 14.09
CA ILE A 91 27.49 2.64 12.96
C ILE A 91 28.00 1.55 12.02
N LEU A 92 27.21 0.49 11.84
CA LEU A 92 27.53 -0.64 10.97
C LEU A 92 27.33 -0.29 9.49
N ASN A 93 26.21 0.36 9.18
CA ASN A 93 25.85 0.85 7.85
C ASN A 93 24.78 1.94 7.96
N TRP A 94 24.66 2.75 6.91
CA TRP A 94 23.58 3.71 6.78
C TRP A 94 23.23 3.99 5.32
N SER A 95 22.01 4.45 5.10
CA SER A 95 21.53 4.90 3.80
C SER A 95 20.71 6.17 3.91
N PHE A 96 20.66 6.92 2.82
CA PHE A 96 19.79 8.07 2.65
C PHE A 96 19.29 8.09 1.21
N PHE A 97 18.06 8.54 1.00
CA PHE A 97 17.54 8.84 -0.31
C PHE A 97 16.68 10.10 -0.28
N GLU A 98 16.61 10.73 -1.44
CA GLU A 98 15.69 11.81 -1.76
C GLU A 98 15.14 11.55 -3.15
N GLY A 99 13.83 11.70 -3.33
CA GLY A 99 13.13 11.54 -4.60
C GLY A 99 12.15 12.69 -4.80
N ASN A 100 12.09 13.20 -6.01
CA ASN A 100 11.30 14.35 -6.39
C ASN A 100 10.47 13.99 -7.62
N ASP A 101 9.14 14.08 -7.52
CA ASP A 101 8.20 13.76 -8.59
C ASP A 101 7.41 15.02 -8.95
N VAL A 102 7.53 15.47 -10.19
CA VAL A 102 6.68 16.54 -10.76
C VAL A 102 5.64 15.90 -11.66
N SER A 103 4.39 15.99 -11.26
CA SER A 103 3.26 15.40 -11.97
C SER A 103 2.53 16.47 -12.77
N MET A 104 2.17 16.14 -14.01
CA MET A 104 1.41 16.98 -14.93
C MET A 104 0.34 16.15 -15.63
N ARG A 105 -0.69 16.80 -16.16
CA ARG A 105 -1.67 16.13 -17.02
C ARG A 105 -1.09 15.85 -18.40
N TYR A 106 -1.17 14.59 -18.84
CA TYR A 106 -0.63 14.17 -20.13
C TYR A 106 -1.27 14.93 -21.31
N SER A 107 -2.58 15.14 -21.27
CA SER A 107 -3.37 15.73 -22.35
C SER A 107 -3.11 17.21 -22.62
N ASN A 108 -2.76 18.00 -21.61
CA ASN A 108 -2.66 19.46 -21.73
C ASN A 108 -1.50 20.10 -20.99
N GLY A 109 -0.65 19.32 -20.31
CA GLY A 109 0.51 19.82 -19.56
C GLY A 109 0.16 20.62 -18.31
N ALA A 110 -1.10 20.60 -17.84
CA ALA A 110 -1.48 21.29 -16.61
C ALA A 110 -0.76 20.66 -15.41
N PHE A 111 -0.19 21.49 -14.54
CA PHE A 111 0.42 21.04 -13.29
C PHE A 111 -0.59 20.22 -12.46
N TYR A 112 -0.16 19.05 -12.02
CA TYR A 112 -0.94 18.16 -11.16
C TYR A 112 -0.47 18.35 -9.72
N ASP A 113 0.76 17.94 -9.40
CA ASP A 113 1.41 18.12 -8.10
C ASP A 113 2.94 18.08 -8.17
N TYR A 114 3.58 18.38 -7.04
CA TYR A 114 5.01 18.14 -6.81
C TYR A 114 5.15 17.40 -5.49
N ASN A 115 5.76 16.22 -5.53
CA ASN A 115 5.90 15.33 -4.39
C ASN A 115 7.38 15.09 -4.08
N ILE A 116 7.75 15.26 -2.80
CA ILE A 116 9.10 15.05 -2.29
C ILE A 116 9.05 13.87 -1.33
N ASN A 117 9.90 12.87 -1.57
CA ASN A 117 10.16 11.75 -0.68
C ASN A 117 11.58 11.84 -0.17
N LEU A 118 11.79 11.65 1.13
CA LEU A 118 13.12 11.52 1.72
C LEU A 118 13.11 10.40 2.73
N GLY A 119 14.25 9.76 2.94
CA GLY A 119 14.33 8.76 3.98
C GLY A 119 15.70 8.16 4.12
N GLY A 120 15.84 7.24 5.05
CA GLY A 120 17.10 6.58 5.30
C GLY A 120 17.03 5.63 6.48
N ASP A 121 18.06 4.78 6.54
CA ASP A 121 18.24 3.78 7.58
C ASP A 121 19.62 3.97 8.22
N LEU A 122 19.72 3.71 9.51
CA LEU A 122 20.99 3.62 10.24
C LEU A 122 20.98 2.37 11.11
N THR A 123 21.92 1.47 10.87
CA THR A 123 22.12 0.28 11.70
C THR A 123 23.37 0.44 12.56
N THR A 124 23.23 0.18 13.85
CA THR A 124 24.34 0.22 14.81
C THR A 124 25.15 -1.09 14.84
N ASP A 125 26.31 -1.07 15.48
CA ASP A 125 27.13 -2.27 15.78
C ASP A 125 26.43 -3.26 16.73
N LYS A 126 25.37 -2.81 17.43
CA LYS A 126 24.44 -3.64 18.20
C LYS A 126 23.23 -4.11 17.40
N PHE A 127 23.19 -3.84 16.09
CA PHE A 127 22.15 -4.27 15.16
C PHE A 127 20.76 -3.68 15.44
N TRP A 128 20.70 -2.58 16.20
CA TRP A 128 19.52 -1.73 16.25
C TRP A 128 19.46 -0.91 14.97
N THR A 129 18.28 -0.82 14.37
CA THR A 129 18.04 -0.06 13.15
C THR A 129 17.08 1.08 13.44
N PHE A 130 17.43 2.27 12.97
CA PHE A 130 16.62 3.48 13.04
C PHE A 130 16.28 3.86 11.60
N SER A 131 15.01 4.07 11.33
CA SER A 131 14.52 4.42 10.00
C SER A 131 13.72 5.73 10.08
N LEU A 132 13.92 6.58 9.09
CA LEU A 132 13.16 7.80 8.90
C LEU A 132 12.63 7.83 7.48
N PHE A 133 11.38 8.21 7.33
CA PHE A 133 10.77 8.54 6.05
C PHE A 133 10.02 9.86 6.19
N GLY A 134 10.07 10.66 5.13
CA GLY A 134 9.35 11.91 4.99
C GLY A 134 8.73 12.01 3.61
N ASN A 135 7.49 12.45 3.55
CA ASN A 135 6.77 12.73 2.32
C ASN A 135 6.16 14.14 2.41
N SER A 136 6.19 14.90 1.33
CA SER A 136 5.53 16.21 1.30
C SER A 136 5.11 16.59 -0.11
N LYS A 137 3.92 17.20 -0.20
CA LYS A 137 3.54 18.03 -1.34
C LYS A 137 3.55 19.48 -0.86
N PRO A 138 4.59 20.28 -1.18
CA PRO A 138 4.79 21.59 -0.54
C PRO A 138 3.96 22.71 -1.17
N PHE A 139 3.28 22.45 -2.29
CA PHE A 139 2.46 23.42 -3.01
C PHE A 139 1.01 22.97 -3.08
N TRP A 140 0.10 23.93 -3.20
CA TRP A 140 -1.30 23.65 -3.50
C TRP A 140 -1.41 22.94 -4.85
N PHE A 141 -2.25 21.91 -4.90
CA PHE A 141 -2.31 21.02 -6.05
C PHE A 141 -3.75 20.58 -6.33
N TYR A 142 -4.03 20.17 -7.56
CA TYR A 142 -5.37 19.74 -7.96
C TYR A 142 -5.45 18.23 -8.01
N ASP A 143 -6.31 17.65 -7.18
CA ASP A 143 -6.69 16.25 -7.26
C ASP A 143 -7.87 16.08 -8.22
N TYR A 144 -7.65 15.39 -9.34
CA TYR A 144 -8.68 15.18 -10.36
C TYR A 144 -9.49 13.89 -10.13
N TYR A 145 -9.15 13.11 -9.10
CA TYR A 145 -9.78 11.82 -8.79
C TYR A 145 -10.56 11.85 -7.48
N GLU A 146 -10.24 12.77 -6.55
CA GLU A 146 -10.97 12.91 -5.28
C GLU A 146 -12.47 13.17 -5.51
N SER A 147 -12.84 13.90 -6.57
CA SER A 147 -14.25 14.17 -6.89
C SER A 147 -15.02 12.92 -7.36
N ARG A 148 -14.31 11.86 -7.77
CA ARG A 148 -14.84 10.65 -8.44
C ARG A 148 -15.72 10.93 -9.66
N VAL A 149 -15.72 12.16 -10.17
CA VAL A 149 -16.54 12.61 -11.30
C VAL A 149 -15.63 13.25 -12.34
N GLU A 150 -15.70 12.73 -13.57
CA GLU A 150 -14.84 13.20 -14.65
C GLU A 150 -14.98 14.72 -14.88
N GLY A 151 -13.84 15.39 -15.04
CA GLY A 151 -13.79 16.84 -15.29
C GLY A 151 -13.86 17.71 -14.03
N LYS A 152 -14.22 17.15 -12.88
CA LYS A 152 -14.20 17.86 -11.59
C LYS A 152 -12.89 17.62 -10.86
N LYS A 153 -12.36 18.67 -10.23
CA LYS A 153 -11.09 18.66 -9.51
C LYS A 153 -11.29 19.23 -8.12
N PHE A 154 -10.47 18.80 -7.17
CA PHE A 154 -10.44 19.30 -5.80
C PHE A 154 -9.09 19.98 -5.54
N LEU A 155 -9.09 21.17 -4.96
CA LEU A 155 -7.88 21.89 -4.59
C LEU A 155 -7.41 21.40 -3.22
N HIS A 156 -6.31 20.66 -3.20
CA HIS A 156 -5.75 20.08 -1.98
C HIS A 156 -4.67 20.99 -1.38
N ALA A 157 -4.64 21.05 -0.05
CA ALA A 157 -3.62 21.78 0.69
C ALA A 157 -2.24 21.10 0.62
N PRO A 158 -1.14 21.86 0.71
CA PRO A 158 0.18 21.30 0.96
C PRO A 158 0.19 20.49 2.25
N TYR A 159 1.08 19.50 2.38
CA TYR A 159 1.23 18.76 3.64
C TYR A 159 2.66 18.26 3.84
N VAL A 160 2.97 17.88 5.07
CA VAL A 160 4.18 17.14 5.43
C VAL A 160 3.75 15.91 6.22
N TYR A 161 4.30 14.76 5.86
CA TYR A 161 4.16 13.49 6.55
C TYR A 161 5.55 12.97 6.92
N THR A 162 5.68 12.35 8.09
CA THR A 162 6.88 11.65 8.50
C THR A 162 6.54 10.36 9.22
N ASN A 163 7.37 9.34 8.99
CA ASN A 163 7.37 8.09 9.73
C ASN A 163 8.76 7.89 10.33
N PHE A 164 8.80 7.55 11.61
CA PHE A 164 10.02 7.16 12.30
C PHE A 164 9.84 5.77 12.88
N SER A 165 10.85 4.90 12.73
CA SER A 165 10.82 3.56 13.31
C SER A 165 12.12 3.16 13.98
N ILE A 166 12.01 2.37 15.03
CA ILE A 166 13.13 1.73 15.73
C ILE A 166 12.89 0.23 15.74
N LYS A 167 13.91 -0.51 15.34
CA LYS A 167 13.96 -1.96 15.38
C LYS A 167 15.11 -2.44 16.25
N THR A 168 14.83 -3.32 17.21
CA THR A 168 15.87 -3.90 18.07
C THR A 168 16.73 -4.94 17.32
N ASP A 169 17.79 -5.44 17.96
CA ASP A 169 18.70 -6.45 17.40
C ASP A 169 17.95 -7.66 16.80
N TYR A 170 17.97 -7.75 15.47
CA TYR A 170 17.22 -8.74 14.71
C TYR A 170 17.74 -10.18 14.84
N ARG A 171 18.89 -10.36 15.48
CA ARG A 171 19.52 -11.68 15.68
C ARG A 171 19.08 -12.32 16.98
N LYS A 172 18.33 -11.60 17.82
CA LYS A 172 17.82 -12.12 19.10
C LYS A 172 16.50 -12.86 18.88
N PRO A 173 16.20 -13.90 19.68
CA PRO A 173 14.94 -14.61 19.57
C PRO A 173 13.72 -13.69 19.74
N PHE A 174 13.85 -12.65 20.56
CA PHE A 174 12.85 -11.60 20.69
C PHE A 174 13.35 -10.32 20.01
N MET A 175 12.49 -9.76 19.16
CA MET A 175 12.68 -8.49 18.48
C MET A 175 11.43 -7.64 18.68
N MET A 176 11.62 -6.33 18.79
CA MET A 176 10.55 -5.34 18.75
C MET A 176 10.80 -4.34 17.63
N GLU A 177 9.74 -3.98 16.94
CA GLU A 177 9.67 -2.80 16.08
C GLU A 177 8.62 -1.84 16.64
N VAL A 178 8.95 -0.55 16.70
CA VAL A 178 8.00 0.51 17.06
C VAL A 178 8.10 1.58 15.99
N SER A 179 6.95 2.05 15.51
CA SER A 179 6.87 3.17 14.57
C SER A 179 5.94 4.27 15.08
N PHE A 180 6.21 5.48 14.63
CA PHE A 180 5.39 6.65 14.85
C PHE A 180 5.20 7.38 13.53
N ASP A 181 3.95 7.72 13.24
CA ASP A 181 3.55 8.49 12.08
C ASP A 181 3.04 9.85 12.55
N TRP A 182 3.38 10.89 11.79
CA TRP A 182 2.82 12.22 11.98
C TRP A 182 2.65 12.92 10.65
N ALA A 183 1.52 13.58 10.45
CA ALA A 183 1.32 14.50 9.35
C ALA A 183 0.60 15.76 9.81
N GLU A 184 0.83 16.85 9.10
CA GLU A 184 0.13 18.11 9.29
C GLU A 184 0.06 18.87 7.97
N SER A 185 -0.97 19.69 7.83
CA SER A 185 -1.13 20.62 6.71
C SER A 185 -1.31 22.06 7.23
N PRO A 186 -1.28 23.08 6.36
CA PRO A 186 -1.67 24.45 6.74
C PRO A 186 -3.14 24.61 7.13
N GLN A 187 -3.97 23.58 6.97
CA GLN A 187 -5.36 23.62 7.37
C GLN A 187 -5.49 23.62 8.90
N PRO A 188 -6.53 24.25 9.44
CA PRO A 188 -6.71 24.27 10.88
C PRO A 188 -7.15 22.88 11.38
N LYS A 189 -6.40 22.35 12.37
CA LYS A 189 -6.74 21.14 13.11
C LYS A 189 -6.92 19.92 12.20
N ASP A 190 -5.92 19.59 11.40
CA ASP A 190 -5.90 18.34 10.63
C ASP A 190 -4.66 17.47 10.86
N PRO A 191 -4.25 17.23 12.13
CA PRO A 191 -3.15 16.32 12.39
C PRO A 191 -3.52 14.88 12.03
N LEU A 192 -2.56 14.19 11.44
CA LEU A 192 -2.52 12.74 11.42
C LEU A 192 -1.49 12.28 12.44
N TYR A 193 -1.83 11.27 13.23
CA TYR A 193 -0.87 10.53 14.04
C TYR A 193 -1.11 9.03 13.96
N GLY A 194 -0.03 8.27 14.02
CA GLY A 194 -0.07 6.83 14.01
C GLY A 194 1.00 6.20 14.88
N TYR A 195 0.72 4.98 15.32
CA TYR A 195 1.60 4.18 16.15
C TYR A 195 1.60 2.75 15.64
N GLY A 196 2.78 2.18 15.44
CA GLY A 196 2.97 0.77 15.14
C GLY A 196 3.75 0.09 16.26
N ILE A 197 3.34 -1.12 16.62
CA ILE A 197 4.13 -2.02 17.48
C ILE A 197 4.15 -3.41 16.89
N GLY A 198 5.36 -3.96 16.74
CA GLY A 198 5.62 -5.20 16.04
C GLY A 198 6.55 -6.14 16.82
N PRO A 199 6.10 -6.83 17.88
CA PRO A 199 6.91 -7.86 18.51
C PRO A 199 6.98 -9.11 17.63
N SER A 200 8.18 -9.66 17.51
CA SER A 200 8.45 -10.97 16.93
C SER A 200 9.22 -11.81 17.92
N TRP A 201 8.79 -13.05 18.13
CA TRP A 201 9.39 -13.95 19.11
C TRP A 201 9.52 -15.37 18.56
N GLN A 202 10.77 -15.79 18.36
CA GLN A 202 11.16 -17.19 18.30
C GLN A 202 11.15 -17.75 19.73
N ALA A 203 10.00 -18.22 20.19
CA ALA A 203 9.83 -18.73 21.54
C ALA A 203 10.61 -20.03 21.78
N THR A 204 10.68 -20.87 20.75
CA THR A 204 11.46 -22.12 20.73
C THR A 204 11.95 -22.38 19.29
N ASP A 205 12.71 -23.46 19.09
CA ASP A 205 13.12 -23.91 17.75
C ASP A 205 11.93 -24.38 16.88
N TRP A 206 10.75 -24.58 17.47
CA TRP A 206 9.55 -25.05 16.80
C TRP A 206 8.37 -24.08 16.85
N LEU A 207 8.44 -22.98 17.63
CA LEU A 207 7.37 -22.00 17.76
C LEU A 207 7.89 -20.59 17.47
N ASN A 208 7.32 -19.98 16.44
CA ASN A 208 7.53 -18.57 16.10
C ASN A 208 6.20 -17.82 16.19
N LEU A 209 6.25 -16.62 16.75
CA LEU A 209 5.11 -15.74 16.96
C LEU A 209 5.47 -14.34 16.44
N GLY A 210 4.53 -13.71 15.75
CA GLY A 210 4.62 -12.32 15.33
C GLY A 210 3.28 -11.65 15.54
N LEU A 211 3.30 -10.40 15.97
CA LEU A 211 2.14 -9.54 16.03
C LEU A 211 2.54 -8.18 15.49
N ALA A 212 1.70 -7.55 14.68
CA ALA A 212 1.81 -6.16 14.30
C ALA A 212 0.48 -5.48 14.61
N ILE A 213 0.50 -4.42 15.41
CA ILE A 213 -0.65 -3.58 15.72
C ILE A 213 -0.32 -2.19 15.20
N ASN A 214 -1.12 -1.69 14.26
CA ASN A 214 -1.01 -0.31 13.80
C ASN A 214 -2.31 0.44 14.09
N TYR A 215 -2.17 1.60 14.69
CA TYR A 215 -3.23 2.56 14.93
C TYR A 215 -2.93 3.81 14.11
N THR A 216 -3.92 4.34 13.41
CA THR A 216 -3.83 5.65 12.75
C THR A 216 -5.10 6.43 13.03
N PHE A 217 -4.92 7.72 13.32
CA PHE A 217 -6.01 8.68 13.39
C PHE A 217 -5.65 9.88 12.54
N ASP A 218 -6.56 10.23 11.64
CA ASP A 218 -6.44 11.36 10.74
C ASP A 218 -7.64 12.28 11.00
N HIS A 219 -7.38 13.42 11.64
CA HIS A 219 -8.41 14.36 12.04
C HIS A 219 -8.78 15.27 10.88
N SER A 220 -10.09 15.45 10.64
CA SER A 220 -10.58 16.47 9.70
C SER A 220 -9.96 16.37 8.29
N ASN A 221 -9.63 15.19 7.77
CA ASN A 221 -9.18 15.07 6.38
C ASN A 221 -10.34 15.36 5.40
N TRP A 222 -9.99 15.66 4.15
CA TRP A 222 -10.96 15.86 3.07
C TRP A 222 -11.28 14.54 2.38
N GLY A 223 -12.53 14.34 1.99
CA GLY A 223 -12.93 13.16 1.22
C GLY A 223 -14.24 13.31 0.46
N PHE A 224 -14.38 12.61 -0.65
CA PHE A 224 -15.65 12.45 -1.36
C PHE A 224 -16.75 11.90 -0.44
N ALA A 225 -17.91 12.57 -0.41
CA ALA A 225 -19.10 12.09 0.30
C ALA A 225 -20.17 11.59 -0.67
N ASP A 226 -20.57 12.40 -1.66
CA ASP A 226 -21.70 12.08 -2.52
C ASP A 226 -21.68 12.85 -3.85
N TYR A 227 -22.51 12.41 -4.80
CA TYR A 227 -22.80 13.11 -6.04
C TYR A 227 -24.31 13.22 -6.28
N ILE A 228 -24.80 14.46 -6.38
CA ILE A 228 -26.22 14.77 -6.59
C ILE A 228 -26.48 14.95 -8.09
N ASP A 229 -27.01 13.90 -8.72
CA ASP A 229 -27.30 13.85 -10.16
C ASP A 229 -28.18 15.00 -10.65
N SER A 230 -29.20 15.39 -9.88
CA SER A 230 -30.21 16.37 -10.31
C SER A 230 -29.67 17.80 -10.47
N THR A 231 -28.56 18.12 -9.80
CA THR A 231 -27.92 19.43 -9.85
C THR A 231 -26.48 19.38 -10.35
N ASP A 232 -26.00 18.19 -10.76
CA ASP A 232 -24.59 17.96 -11.09
C ASP A 232 -23.65 18.51 -10.00
N GLN A 233 -23.92 18.18 -8.72
CA GLN A 233 -23.18 18.71 -7.58
C GLN A 233 -22.41 17.60 -6.87
N VAL A 234 -21.09 17.77 -6.72
CA VAL A 234 -20.26 16.90 -5.88
C VAL A 234 -20.22 17.45 -4.46
N ILE A 235 -20.38 16.57 -3.48
CA ILE A 235 -20.28 16.85 -2.06
C ILE A 235 -18.96 16.29 -1.55
N ILE A 236 -18.15 17.16 -0.96
CA ILE A 236 -16.92 16.80 -0.26
C ILE A 236 -17.15 17.00 1.23
N GLY A 237 -16.65 16.08 2.03
CA GLY A 237 -16.74 16.14 3.49
C GLY A 237 -15.41 16.38 4.18
N ARG A 238 -15.45 17.03 5.33
CA ARG A 238 -14.40 16.98 6.35
C ARG A 238 -14.71 15.81 7.27
N ARG A 239 -13.77 14.90 7.48
CA ARG A 239 -14.02 13.65 8.22
C ARG A 239 -12.86 13.27 9.12
N ASP A 240 -13.19 12.57 10.19
CA ASP A 240 -12.21 11.86 10.99
C ASP A 240 -12.10 10.43 10.50
N THR A 241 -10.88 9.97 10.25
CA THR A 241 -10.62 8.56 9.91
C THR A 241 -9.80 7.92 11.02
N LYS A 242 -10.31 6.82 11.57
CA LYS A 242 -9.63 6.03 12.58
C LYS A 242 -9.45 4.62 12.07
N THR A 243 -8.22 4.16 11.99
CA THR A 243 -7.90 2.82 11.49
C THR A 243 -7.11 2.04 12.54
N ILE A 244 -7.52 0.81 12.79
CA ILE A 244 -6.76 -0.15 13.60
C ILE A 244 -6.57 -1.41 12.77
N SER A 245 -5.32 -1.77 12.53
CA SER A 245 -4.95 -3.03 11.87
C SER A 245 -4.16 -3.90 12.84
N ASN A 246 -4.48 -5.20 12.84
CA ASN A 246 -3.79 -6.21 13.61
C ASN A 246 -3.43 -7.35 12.67
N ASP A 247 -2.18 -7.77 12.70
CA ASP A 247 -1.65 -8.89 11.95
C ASP A 247 -0.95 -9.83 12.92
N PHE A 248 -1.55 -10.98 13.18
CA PHE A 248 -0.99 -12.03 14.01
C PHE A 248 -0.53 -13.18 13.11
N TYR A 249 0.73 -13.58 13.27
CA TYR A 249 1.33 -14.69 12.55
C TYR A 249 1.96 -15.67 13.53
N THR A 250 1.78 -16.97 13.27
CA THR A 250 2.55 -18.00 13.96
C THR A 250 2.92 -19.15 13.05
N THR A 251 4.08 -19.73 13.33
CA THR A 251 4.54 -20.99 12.74
C THR A 251 4.83 -21.99 13.83
N ILE A 252 4.26 -23.18 13.70
CA ILE A 252 4.51 -24.33 14.56
C ILE A 252 5.15 -25.42 13.70
N LEU A 253 6.36 -25.86 14.06
CA LEU A 253 7.08 -26.94 13.39
C LEU A 253 6.87 -28.23 14.19
N PHE A 254 6.21 -29.22 13.60
CA PHE A 254 6.08 -30.55 14.21
C PHE A 254 7.30 -31.43 13.88
N SER A 255 7.85 -31.26 12.68
CA SER A 255 9.07 -31.91 12.20
C SER A 255 9.67 -31.07 11.06
N PRO A 256 10.88 -31.38 10.55
CA PRO A 256 11.43 -30.68 9.38
C PRO A 256 10.57 -30.82 8.11
N GLN A 257 9.59 -31.72 8.11
CA GLN A 257 8.67 -31.98 6.99
C GLN A 257 7.22 -31.59 7.28
N MET A 258 6.91 -31.10 8.49
CA MET A 258 5.53 -30.85 8.93
C MET A 258 5.46 -29.53 9.68
N ASN A 259 4.63 -28.61 9.19
CA ASN A 259 4.41 -27.32 9.84
C ASN A 259 2.94 -26.89 9.79
N LEU A 260 2.57 -26.03 10.73
CA LEU A 260 1.32 -25.28 10.74
C LEU A 260 1.65 -23.80 10.74
N VAL A 261 1.10 -23.08 9.77
CA VAL A 261 1.15 -21.63 9.71
C VAL A 261 -0.25 -21.10 9.96
N VAL A 262 -0.36 -20.13 10.87
CA VAL A 262 -1.61 -19.41 11.13
C VAL A 262 -1.36 -17.93 10.91
N HIS A 263 -2.24 -17.30 10.13
CA HIS A 263 -2.23 -15.86 9.89
C HIS A 263 -3.62 -15.31 10.16
N ALA A 264 -3.77 -14.54 11.23
CA ALA A 264 -5.02 -13.88 11.59
C ALA A 264 -4.87 -12.37 11.42
N ARG A 265 -5.79 -11.75 10.69
CA ARG A 265 -5.79 -10.33 10.36
C ARG A 265 -7.12 -9.71 10.76
N HIS A 266 -7.06 -8.58 11.44
CA HIS A 266 -8.20 -7.71 11.66
C HIS A 266 -7.89 -6.32 11.12
N TYR A 267 -8.78 -5.80 10.28
CA TYR A 267 -8.74 -4.43 9.80
C TYR A 267 -10.05 -3.76 10.19
N TRP A 268 -9.96 -2.67 10.94
CA TRP A 268 -11.08 -1.82 11.28
C TRP A 268 -10.79 -0.40 10.82
N SER A 269 -11.73 0.20 10.09
CA SER A 269 -11.71 1.61 9.71
C SER A 269 -13.05 2.25 10.03
N GLU A 270 -13.02 3.32 10.81
CA GLU A 270 -14.16 4.17 11.12
C GLU A 270 -13.94 5.53 10.45
N VAL A 271 -14.93 5.98 9.68
CA VAL A 271 -14.95 7.28 9.02
C VAL A 271 -16.16 8.05 9.55
N ARG A 272 -15.91 9.19 10.18
CA ARG A 272 -16.96 10.06 10.71
C ARG A 272 -16.92 11.43 10.03
N TYR A 273 -17.95 11.76 9.28
CA TYR A 273 -18.09 13.05 8.64
C TYR A 273 -18.51 14.12 9.65
N LEU A 274 -17.71 15.18 9.70
CA LEU A 274 -17.92 16.33 10.58
C LEU A 274 -18.78 17.39 9.90
N GLU A 275 -18.46 17.69 8.64
CA GLU A 275 -19.07 18.78 7.87
C GLU A 275 -19.08 18.44 6.37
N TYR A 276 -20.01 19.03 5.62
CA TYR A 276 -20.17 18.84 4.18
C TYR A 276 -20.06 20.16 3.42
N TYR A 277 -19.53 20.06 2.20
CA TYR A 277 -19.24 21.19 1.34
C TYR A 277 -19.58 20.87 -0.12
N ASN A 278 -20.04 21.88 -0.86
CA ASN A 278 -20.20 21.81 -2.30
C ASN A 278 -18.84 22.03 -2.98
N LEU A 279 -18.44 21.11 -3.86
CA LEU A 279 -17.31 21.32 -4.75
C LEU A 279 -17.64 22.37 -5.81
N LEU A 280 -16.77 23.36 -5.95
CA LEU A 280 -16.87 24.41 -6.97
C LEU A 280 -16.05 24.05 -8.22
N ASN A 281 -16.37 24.69 -9.35
CA ASN A 281 -15.71 24.43 -10.64
C ASN A 281 -14.21 24.77 -10.66
N ASP A 282 -13.78 25.70 -9.80
CA ASP A 282 -12.36 26.07 -9.66
C ASP A 282 -11.57 25.08 -8.78
N GLY A 283 -12.26 24.13 -8.16
CA GLY A 283 -11.75 23.10 -7.25
C GLY A 283 -11.80 23.46 -5.77
N ASN A 284 -12.18 24.69 -5.43
CA ASN A 284 -12.44 25.05 -4.04
C ASN A 284 -13.74 24.44 -3.55
N VAL A 285 -13.98 24.54 -2.25
CA VAL A 285 -15.20 24.06 -1.60
C VAL A 285 -15.95 25.22 -0.95
N ALA A 286 -17.28 25.19 -1.01
CA ALA A 286 -18.16 26.14 -0.35
C ALA A 286 -19.03 25.42 0.68
N SER A 287 -19.17 26.00 1.87
CA SER A 287 -20.02 25.42 2.91
C SER A 287 -21.48 25.33 2.44
N THR A 288 -22.16 24.26 2.84
CA THR A 288 -23.58 24.07 2.56
C THR A 288 -24.29 23.59 3.81
N SER A 289 -25.42 24.21 4.14
CA SER A 289 -26.31 23.76 5.20
C SER A 289 -27.48 22.91 4.68
N LEU A 290 -27.57 22.75 3.37
CA LEU A 290 -28.66 22.04 2.70
C LEU A 290 -28.43 20.52 2.63
N TYR A 291 -27.17 20.09 2.81
CA TYR A 291 -26.80 18.69 2.78
C TYR A 291 -26.71 18.12 4.20
N THR A 292 -27.61 17.22 4.56
CA THR A 292 -27.73 16.66 5.93
C THR A 292 -27.68 15.14 5.97
N THR A 293 -27.46 14.48 4.83
CA THR A 293 -27.34 13.02 4.77
C THR A 293 -26.01 12.61 5.39
N SER A 294 -26.03 11.66 6.32
CA SER A 294 -24.81 11.10 6.89
C SER A 294 -24.18 10.09 5.94
N HIS A 295 -22.85 10.13 5.85
CA HIS A 295 -21.99 9.17 5.16
C HIS A 295 -20.98 8.54 6.11
N ASP A 296 -21.29 8.51 7.40
CA ASP A 296 -20.46 7.81 8.37
C ASP A 296 -20.33 6.33 7.98
N GLU A 297 -19.10 5.82 7.99
CA GLU A 297 -18.77 4.45 7.60
C GLU A 297 -18.01 3.74 8.73
N ASN A 298 -18.34 2.48 8.97
CA ASN A 298 -17.68 1.62 9.94
C ASN A 298 -17.44 0.25 9.27
N PHE A 299 -16.22 0.10 8.77
CA PHE A 299 -15.80 -1.07 8.02
C PHE A 299 -14.90 -1.97 8.84
N ASN A 300 -15.23 -3.27 8.92
CA ASN A 300 -14.42 -4.29 9.57
C ASN A 300 -14.20 -5.46 8.63
N ALA A 301 -12.97 -5.96 8.59
CA ALA A 301 -12.59 -7.17 7.90
C ALA A 301 -11.74 -8.05 8.82
N TRP A 302 -12.23 -9.26 9.10
CA TRP A 302 -11.52 -10.29 9.85
C TRP A 302 -11.22 -11.48 8.94
N ASN A 303 -9.95 -11.92 8.91
CA ASN A 303 -9.50 -13.02 8.09
C ASN A 303 -8.58 -13.94 8.88
N VAL A 304 -8.78 -15.25 8.79
CA VAL A 304 -7.87 -16.25 9.36
C VAL A 304 -7.51 -17.26 8.28
N ASP A 305 -6.22 -17.42 8.03
CA ASP A 305 -5.67 -18.44 7.15
C ASP A 305 -4.87 -19.43 8.00
N VAL A 306 -5.23 -20.70 7.93
CA VAL A 306 -4.52 -21.82 8.55
C VAL A 306 -4.04 -22.75 7.46
N VAL A 307 -2.73 -22.96 7.39
CA VAL A 307 -2.10 -23.86 6.41
C VAL A 307 -1.28 -24.88 7.17
N TYR A 308 -1.74 -26.13 7.14
CA TYR A 308 -0.93 -27.27 7.53
C TYR A 308 -0.26 -27.86 6.30
N GLU A 309 1.06 -27.94 6.31
CA GLU A 309 1.87 -28.50 5.22
C GLU A 309 2.62 -29.73 5.70
N TRP A 310 2.53 -30.81 4.91
CA TRP A 310 3.27 -32.05 5.12
C TRP A 310 4.00 -32.48 3.85
N GLN A 311 5.33 -32.45 3.90
CA GLN A 311 6.19 -33.03 2.87
C GLN A 311 6.36 -34.54 3.10
N PHE A 312 5.53 -35.36 2.46
CA PHE A 312 5.57 -36.82 2.64
C PHE A 312 6.58 -37.54 1.73
N ALA A 313 7.10 -36.86 0.69
CA ALA A 313 8.20 -37.34 -0.14
C ALA A 313 8.99 -36.15 -0.71
N PRO A 314 10.22 -36.34 -1.22
CA PRO A 314 11.02 -35.24 -1.78
C PRO A 314 10.25 -34.45 -2.84
N GLY A 315 10.01 -33.17 -2.55
CA GLY A 315 9.21 -32.27 -3.39
C GLY A 315 7.70 -32.52 -3.39
N SER A 316 7.19 -33.58 -2.77
CA SER A 316 5.76 -33.91 -2.74
C SER A 316 5.12 -33.47 -1.42
N PHE A 317 4.00 -32.76 -1.51
CA PHE A 317 3.37 -32.06 -0.40
C PHE A 317 1.88 -32.36 -0.32
N LEU A 318 1.37 -32.47 0.91
CA LEU A 318 -0.04 -32.46 1.22
C LEU A 318 -0.33 -31.23 2.08
N ASN A 319 -1.17 -30.33 1.59
CA ASN A 319 -1.53 -29.10 2.29
C ASN A 319 -3.02 -29.13 2.64
N LEU A 320 -3.33 -29.01 3.93
CA LEU A 320 -4.68 -28.77 4.42
C LEU A 320 -4.80 -27.28 4.75
N ILE A 321 -5.70 -26.61 4.05
CA ILE A 321 -5.88 -25.17 4.11
C ILE A 321 -7.28 -24.89 4.62
N TRP A 322 -7.39 -24.17 5.73
CA TRP A 322 -8.64 -23.61 6.21
C TRP A 322 -8.55 -22.10 6.17
N LYS A 323 -9.56 -21.46 5.59
CA LYS A 323 -9.69 -20.01 5.53
C LYS A 323 -11.03 -19.61 6.12
N GLN A 324 -11.01 -18.54 6.90
CA GLN A 324 -12.20 -17.89 7.41
C GLN A 324 -12.16 -16.41 7.03
N SER A 325 -13.29 -15.88 6.57
CA SER A 325 -13.45 -14.46 6.29
C SER A 325 -14.77 -13.94 6.86
N LEU A 326 -14.72 -12.70 7.37
CA LEU A 326 -15.80 -11.97 7.97
C LEU A 326 -15.66 -10.51 7.52
N VAL A 327 -16.73 -9.93 6.99
CA VAL A 327 -16.80 -8.52 6.61
C VAL A 327 -18.06 -7.91 7.20
N LYS A 328 -17.91 -6.76 7.84
CA LYS A 328 -19.00 -5.93 8.38
C LYS A 328 -18.84 -4.53 7.85
N ASP A 329 -19.88 -4.01 7.24
CA ASP A 329 -19.93 -2.63 6.74
C ASP A 329 -21.27 -2.02 7.16
N ASP A 330 -21.23 -0.99 7.99
CA ASP A 330 -22.39 -0.28 8.51
C ASP A 330 -22.06 1.19 8.82
N ALA A 331 -23.05 1.95 9.28
CA ALA A 331 -22.90 3.37 9.66
C ALA A 331 -22.72 3.60 11.17
N SER A 332 -22.41 2.56 11.95
CA SER A 332 -22.34 2.63 13.42
C SER A 332 -20.97 3.10 13.89
N VAL A 333 -20.81 4.41 14.06
CA VAL A 333 -19.56 5.05 14.50
C VAL A 333 -19.56 5.39 15.99
N GLY A 334 -18.37 5.53 16.58
CA GLY A 334 -18.16 5.93 17.98
C GLY A 334 -18.01 4.75 18.96
N ASN A 335 -18.01 3.52 18.46
CA ASN A 335 -17.78 2.33 19.27
C ASN A 335 -16.29 2.18 19.62
N ASP A 336 -15.99 1.58 20.78
CA ASP A 336 -14.62 1.19 21.10
C ASP A 336 -14.18 -0.05 20.28
N TYR A 337 -12.86 -0.23 20.13
CA TYR A 337 -12.29 -1.32 19.33
C TYR A 337 -12.74 -2.71 19.78
N ALA A 338 -12.79 -2.96 21.10
CA ALA A 338 -13.08 -4.29 21.63
C ALA A 338 -14.55 -4.64 21.39
N THR A 339 -15.45 -3.67 21.54
CA THR A 339 -16.86 -3.81 21.19
C THR A 339 -17.02 -4.09 19.70
N ASN A 340 -16.36 -3.32 18.83
CA ASN A 340 -16.48 -3.49 17.38
C ASN A 340 -15.93 -4.84 16.89
N LEU A 341 -14.77 -5.26 17.39
CA LEU A 341 -14.21 -6.58 17.12
C LEU A 341 -15.15 -7.70 17.59
N ARG A 342 -15.70 -7.58 18.80
CA ARG A 342 -16.62 -8.60 19.34
C ARG A 342 -17.88 -8.75 18.48
N GLU A 343 -18.48 -7.64 18.05
CA GLU A 343 -19.63 -7.68 17.14
C GLU A 343 -19.28 -8.33 15.81
N THR A 344 -18.12 -7.98 15.23
CA THR A 344 -17.64 -8.56 13.98
C THR A 344 -17.43 -10.08 14.09
N LEU A 345 -16.84 -10.55 15.19
CA LEU A 345 -16.61 -11.98 15.44
C LEU A 345 -17.89 -12.79 15.72
N GLN A 346 -19.02 -12.13 15.99
CA GLN A 346 -20.32 -12.77 16.18
C GLN A 346 -21.10 -12.96 14.87
N LEU A 347 -20.65 -12.36 13.77
CA LEU A 347 -21.29 -12.51 12.48
C LEU A 347 -21.07 -13.92 11.90
N PRO A 348 -21.98 -14.40 11.03
CA PRO A 348 -21.75 -15.62 10.27
C PRO A 348 -20.51 -15.50 9.40
N ALA A 349 -19.57 -16.45 9.54
CA ALA A 349 -18.31 -16.44 8.83
C ALA A 349 -18.33 -17.32 7.57
N ASP A 350 -17.71 -16.83 6.50
CA ASP A 350 -17.42 -17.64 5.32
C ASP A 350 -16.22 -18.53 5.63
N ASN A 351 -16.41 -19.84 5.51
CA ASN A 351 -15.39 -20.83 5.80
C ASN A 351 -15.08 -21.64 4.54
N THR A 352 -13.81 -21.71 4.17
CA THR A 352 -13.33 -22.54 3.06
C THR A 352 -12.34 -23.56 3.60
N LEU A 353 -12.59 -24.84 3.29
CA LEU A 353 -11.67 -25.93 3.56
C LEU A 353 -11.18 -26.49 2.22
N ALA A 354 -9.87 -26.53 2.04
CA ALA A 354 -9.23 -27.02 0.83
C ALA A 354 -8.13 -28.03 1.17
N LEU A 355 -8.03 -29.07 0.35
CA LEU A 355 -6.95 -30.04 0.38
C LEU A 355 -6.18 -29.96 -0.94
N LYS A 356 -4.88 -29.75 -0.87
CA LYS A 356 -4.00 -29.67 -2.04
C LYS A 356 -2.94 -30.77 -1.95
N LEU A 357 -2.90 -31.64 -2.96
CA LEU A 357 -1.88 -32.68 -3.12
C LEU A 357 -0.97 -32.33 -4.29
N ILE A 358 0.33 -32.24 -4.04
CA ILE A 358 1.37 -32.13 -5.06
C ILE A 358 2.22 -33.39 -4.99
N TYR A 359 2.29 -34.16 -6.06
CA TYR A 359 3.09 -35.37 -6.13
C TYR A 359 4.09 -35.28 -7.28
N TYR A 360 5.38 -35.36 -6.97
CA TYR A 360 6.44 -35.42 -7.98
C TYR A 360 6.75 -36.87 -8.35
N LEU A 361 6.47 -37.20 -9.60
CA LEU A 361 6.78 -38.50 -10.17
C LEU A 361 8.23 -38.52 -10.64
N ASP A 362 9.06 -39.35 -10.01
CA ASP A 362 10.41 -39.65 -10.50
C ASP A 362 10.31 -40.54 -11.75
N TYR A 363 10.66 -39.99 -12.91
CA TYR A 363 10.64 -40.69 -14.20
C TYR A 363 11.41 -42.02 -14.18
N GLN A 364 12.54 -42.11 -13.45
CA GLN A 364 13.31 -43.35 -13.37
C GLN A 364 12.59 -44.44 -12.57
N LYS A 365 11.83 -44.05 -11.54
CA LYS A 365 10.98 -44.98 -10.77
C LYS A 365 9.75 -45.40 -11.57
N VAL A 366 9.08 -44.45 -12.24
CA VAL A 366 7.91 -44.73 -13.09
C VAL A 366 8.27 -45.66 -14.23
N LYS A 367 9.40 -45.42 -14.92
CA LYS A 367 9.90 -46.30 -15.98
C LYS A 367 10.12 -47.73 -15.49
N LYS A 368 10.72 -47.95 -14.32
CA LYS A 368 10.91 -49.30 -13.75
C LYS A 368 9.62 -50.05 -13.47
N VAL A 369 8.53 -49.35 -13.15
CA VAL A 369 7.21 -49.95 -12.90
C VAL A 369 6.48 -50.26 -14.21
N ILE A 370 6.60 -49.39 -15.23
CA ILE A 370 5.94 -49.56 -16.54
C ILE A 370 6.65 -50.59 -17.43
N THR A 371 7.97 -50.79 -17.27
CA THR A 371 8.76 -51.73 -18.09
C THR A 371 8.82 -53.15 -17.51
N LYS A 372 8.06 -53.41 -16.44
CA LYS A 372 7.77 -54.76 -15.92
C LYS A 372 6.39 -55.16 -16.40
#